data_AF-A0A3P1WK81-F1
#
_entry.id   AF-A0A3P1WK81-F1
#
_cell.length_a   1.000
_cell.length_b   1.000
_cell.length_c   1.000
_cell.angle_alpha   90.00
_cell.angle_beta   90.00
_cell.angle_gamma   90.00
#
_symmetry.space_group_name_H-M   'P 1'
#
loop_
_entity.id
_entity.type
_entity.pdbx_description
1 polymer ?
#
loop_
_entity_poly.entity_id
_entity_poly.type
_entity_poly.pdbx_seq_one_letter_code
_entity_poly.pdbx_strand_id
1 'polypeptide(L)'
;MLAPLAAGRTARYRRWPAGAGHPVGWAEVTPGGCVIVEGVSALTRAVTARLGRWWDLSLWVAADEGTRRARIAARDGRLARWERDWWPSEAAYFAAERPDLVADFIVG
;
A
#
# COMPACT_ATOMS: atom_id res chain seq x y z
N MET A 1 10.89 -0.78 -9.59
CA MET A 1 10.94 -1.97 -8.72
C MET A 1 10.27 -3.19 -9.35
N LEU A 2 9.05 -3.07 -9.91
CA LEU A 2 8.26 -4.22 -10.39
C LEU A 2 8.61 -4.70 -11.81
N ALA A 3 9.15 -3.82 -12.66
CA ALA A 3 9.52 -4.16 -14.04
C ALA A 3 10.38 -5.44 -14.21
N PRO A 4 11.36 -5.75 -13.33
CA PRO A 4 12.07 -7.02 -13.37
C PRO A 4 11.14 -8.23 -13.18
N LEU A 5 10.20 -8.19 -12.22
CA LEU A 5 9.28 -9.30 -11.97
C LEU A 5 8.36 -9.54 -13.16
N ALA A 6 7.83 -8.48 -13.76
CA ALA A 6 7.04 -8.55 -14.99
C ALA A 6 7.82 -9.16 -16.17
N ALA A 7 9.15 -9.04 -16.16
CA ALA A 7 10.05 -9.62 -17.15
C ALA A 7 10.62 -10.99 -16.73
N GLY A 8 10.07 -11.64 -15.69
CA GLY A 8 10.55 -12.93 -15.20
C GLY A 8 11.95 -12.87 -14.58
N ARG A 9 12.34 -11.74 -14.01
CA ARG A 9 13.64 -11.52 -13.35
C ARG A 9 13.48 -11.12 -11.89
N THR A 10 14.49 -11.41 -11.08
CA THR A 10 14.55 -11.00 -9.67
C THR A 10 14.46 -9.48 -9.53
N ALA A 11 13.53 -9.01 -8.72
CA ALA A 11 13.46 -7.60 -8.31
C ALA A 11 14.16 -7.39 -6.97
N ARG A 12 14.56 -6.14 -6.72
CA ARG A 12 15.17 -5.72 -5.47
C ARG A 12 14.43 -4.51 -4.91
N TYR A 13 14.26 -4.48 -3.59
CA TYR A 13 13.65 -3.37 -2.88
C TYR A 13 14.42 -3.03 -1.60
N ARG A 14 14.28 -1.79 -1.16
CA ARG A 14 14.85 -1.32 0.10
C ARG A 14 13.90 -1.69 1.23
N ARG A 15 14.39 -2.35 2.28
CA ARG A 15 13.57 -2.63 3.46
C ARG A 15 13.41 -1.35 4.27
N TRP A 16 12.21 -1.13 4.79
CA TRP A 16 11.91 0.02 5.64
C TRP A 16 11.43 -0.47 7.01
N PRO A 17 12.32 -0.60 8.01
CA PRO A 17 11.91 -1.00 9.34
C PRO A 17 10.99 0.06 9.95
N ALA A 18 9.98 -0.39 10.67
CA ALA A 18 9.08 0.49 11.38
C ALA A 18 9.87 1.38 12.36
N GLY A 19 9.68 2.70 12.28
CA GLY A 19 10.32 3.67 13.16
C GLY A 19 11.76 4.06 12.81
N ALA A 20 12.41 3.43 11.83
CA ALA A 20 13.79 3.75 11.49
C ALA A 20 13.98 5.10 10.78
N GLY A 21 12.94 5.64 10.13
CA GLY A 21 13.00 6.90 9.37
C GLY A 21 13.86 6.83 8.09
N HIS A 22 14.57 5.73 7.86
CA HIS A 22 15.42 5.50 6.70
C HIS A 22 15.40 4.00 6.29
N PRO A 23 15.67 3.68 5.01
CA PRO A 23 15.69 2.31 4.56
C PRO A 23 16.98 1.59 4.94
N VAL A 24 16.90 0.30 5.26
CA VAL A 24 18.06 -0.54 5.61
C VAL A 24 18.22 -1.76 4.69
N GLY A 25 19.41 -1.90 4.11
CA GLY A 25 19.76 -3.01 3.23
C GLY A 25 18.86 -3.17 2.00
N TRP A 26 19.11 -4.23 1.25
CA TRP A 26 18.30 -4.65 0.12
C TRP A 26 17.68 -6.00 0.40
N ALA A 27 16.46 -6.21 -0.09
CA ALA A 27 15.82 -7.50 -0.16
C ALA A 27 15.50 -7.82 -1.62
N GLU A 28 15.39 -9.11 -1.92
CA GLU A 28 15.14 -9.62 -3.26
C GLU A 28 13.80 -10.36 -3.30
N VAL A 29 13.14 -10.29 -4.45
CA VAL A 29 11.92 -11.05 -4.74
C VAL A 29 12.17 -11.81 -6.03
N THR A 30 12.16 -13.14 -5.95
CA THR A 30 12.32 -14.02 -7.12
C THR A 30 10.99 -14.13 -7.88
N PRO A 31 11.03 -14.19 -9.23
CA PRO A 31 9.83 -14.37 -10.05
C PRO A 31 9.28 -15.80 -9.92
N GLY A 32 8.03 -16.02 -10.34
CA GLY A 32 7.42 -17.35 -10.47
C GLY A 32 6.36 -17.71 -9.43
N GLY A 33 6.08 -16.82 -8.47
CA GLY A 33 4.97 -16.97 -7.51
C GLY A 33 3.98 -15.81 -7.55
N CYS A 34 2.93 -15.89 -6.75
CA CYS A 34 2.04 -14.76 -6.50
C CYS A 34 2.79 -13.69 -5.70
N VAL A 35 2.88 -12.47 -6.25
CA VAL A 35 3.51 -11.33 -5.58
C VAL A 35 2.42 -10.37 -5.13
N ILE A 36 2.32 -10.15 -3.82
CA ILE A 36 1.40 -9.19 -3.24
C ILE A 36 2.17 -7.91 -2.94
N VAL A 37 1.68 -6.79 -3.47
CA VAL A 37 2.15 -5.45 -3.10
C VAL A 37 1.06 -4.79 -2.27
N GLU A 38 1.39 -4.48 -1.02
CA GLU A 38 0.47 -3.82 -0.10
C GLU A 38 0.94 -2.41 0.27
N GLY A 39 -0.02 -1.59 0.67
CA GLY A 39 0.21 -0.21 1.10
C GLY A 39 -0.87 0.72 0.58
N VAL A 40 -1.11 1.81 1.31
CA VAL A 40 -2.17 2.78 1.01
C VAL A 40 -2.07 3.33 -0.42
N SER A 41 -0.85 3.51 -0.94
CA SER A 41 -0.57 4.10 -2.26
C SER A 41 -0.36 3.06 -3.37
N ALA A 42 -0.70 1.79 -3.17
CA ALA A 42 -0.49 0.76 -4.19
C ALA A 42 -1.30 1.02 -5.48
N LEU A 43 -2.40 1.76 -5.39
CA LEU A 43 -3.30 2.08 -6.49
C LEU A 43 -3.25 3.55 -6.95
N THR A 44 -2.23 4.32 -6.56
CA THR A 44 -2.03 5.70 -7.05
C THR A 44 -2.10 5.74 -8.59
N ARG A 45 -2.72 6.77 -9.19
CA ARG A 45 -2.88 6.91 -10.64
C ARG A 45 -1.56 6.92 -11.40
N ALA A 46 -0.49 7.41 -10.80
CA ALA A 46 0.85 7.33 -11.40
C ALA A 46 1.30 5.87 -11.63
N VAL A 47 0.88 4.94 -10.77
CA VAL A 47 1.11 3.51 -10.92
C VAL A 47 0.17 2.94 -11.97
N THR A 48 -1.14 3.22 -11.88
CA THR A 48 -2.16 2.56 -12.73
C THR A 48 -2.30 3.14 -14.14
N ALA A 49 -2.06 4.44 -14.33
CA ALA A 49 -2.28 5.14 -15.60
C ALA A 49 -1.00 5.41 -16.41
N ARG A 50 0.17 5.49 -15.77
CA ARG A 50 1.40 5.99 -16.43
C ARG A 50 2.31 4.90 -16.98
N LEU A 51 2.01 3.63 -16.70
CA LEU A 51 2.94 2.52 -16.90
C LEU A 51 2.25 1.19 -17.34
N GLY A 52 0.96 1.22 -17.66
CA GLY A 52 0.15 0.02 -17.98
C GLY A 52 -0.46 -0.65 -16.74
N ARG A 53 -1.26 -1.71 -16.94
CA ARG A 53 -1.76 -2.56 -15.84
C ARG A 53 -0.57 -3.29 -15.21
N TRP A 54 -0.08 -2.80 -14.07
CA TRP A 54 0.91 -3.52 -13.25
C TRP A 54 0.32 -4.67 -12.45
N TRP A 55 -0.99 -4.60 -12.22
CA TRP A 55 -1.70 -5.52 -11.37
C TRP A 55 -2.51 -6.46 -12.26
N ASP A 56 -2.28 -7.76 -12.10
CA ASP A 56 -3.20 -8.77 -12.63
C ASP A 56 -4.56 -8.66 -11.92
N LEU A 57 -4.51 -8.44 -10.61
CA LEU A 57 -5.64 -8.23 -9.70
C LEU A 57 -5.32 -7.14 -8.67
N SER A 58 -6.29 -6.28 -8.39
CA SER A 58 -6.20 -5.20 -7.39
C SER A 58 -7.37 -5.23 -6.41
N LEU A 59 -7.06 -5.03 -5.13
CA LEU A 59 -8.00 -5.11 -4.02
C LEU A 59 -7.90 -3.83 -3.19
N TRP A 60 -9.04 -3.23 -2.87
CA TRP A 60 -9.14 -2.14 -1.90
C TRP A 60 -9.80 -2.64 -0.62
N VAL A 61 -9.05 -2.66 0.48
CA VAL A 61 -9.59 -3.05 1.79
C VAL A 61 -10.16 -1.81 2.48
N ALA A 62 -11.48 -1.71 2.50
CA ALA A 62 -12.21 -0.68 3.21
C ALA A 62 -12.50 -1.12 4.65
N ALA A 63 -12.58 -0.17 5.56
CA ALA A 63 -13.10 -0.37 6.91
C ALA A 63 -13.72 0.94 7.38
N ASP A 64 -14.88 0.86 8.03
CA ASP A 64 -15.51 2.03 8.63
C ASP A 64 -14.64 2.60 9.76
N GLU A 65 -14.87 3.87 10.10
CA GLU A 65 -14.06 4.56 11.10
C GLU A 65 -14.09 3.87 12.47
N GLY A 66 -15.23 3.32 12.88
CA GLY A 66 -15.37 2.59 14.14
C GLY A 66 -14.47 1.36 14.17
N THR A 67 -14.52 0.54 13.13
CA THR A 67 -13.63 -0.62 12.97
C THR A 67 -12.16 -0.21 13.00
N ARG A 68 -11.79 0.86 12.30
CA ARG A 68 -10.41 1.37 12.26
C ARG A 68 -9.94 1.83 13.64
N ARG A 69 -10.75 2.61 14.35
CA ARG A 69 -10.48 3.07 15.73
C ARG A 69 -10.27 1.89 16.68
N ALA A 70 -11.17 0.90 16.63
CA ALA A 70 -11.08 -0.30 17.47
C ALA A 70 -9.79 -1.10 17.20
N ARG A 71 -9.43 -1.31 15.93
CA ARG A 71 -8.19 -2.02 15.55
C ARG A 71 -6.93 -1.27 15.97
N ILE A 72 -6.89 0.05 15.82
CA ILE A 72 -5.76 0.88 16.27
C ILE A 72 -5.62 0.81 17.80
N ALA A 73 -6.74 0.94 18.52
CA ALA A 73 -6.76 0.82 19.97
C ALA A 73 -6.21 -0.53 20.43
N ALA A 74 -6.63 -1.63 19.79
CA ALA A 74 -6.14 -2.98 20.10
C ALA A 74 -4.67 -3.20 19.73
N ARG A 75 -4.18 -2.58 18.64
CA ARG A 75 -2.80 -2.79 18.17
C ARG A 75 -1.77 -2.05 19.03
N ASP A 76 -2.00 -0.76 19.26
CA ASP A 76 -0.98 0.09 19.91
C ASP A 76 -1.55 1.17 20.83
N GLY A 77 -2.88 1.38 20.86
CA GLY A 77 -3.51 2.38 21.70
C GLY A 77 -3.22 3.83 21.31
N ARG A 78 -2.57 4.10 20.18
CA ARG A 78 -2.05 5.43 19.82
C ARG A 78 -2.99 6.21 18.90
N LEU A 79 -4.30 6.12 19.10
CA LEU A 79 -5.31 6.70 18.21
C LEU A 79 -5.06 8.17 17.88
N ALA A 80 -4.77 9.01 18.88
CA ALA A 80 -4.48 10.43 18.67
C ALA A 80 -3.28 10.68 17.74
N ARG A 81 -2.29 9.77 17.74
CA ARG A 81 -1.14 9.87 16.84
C ARG A 81 -1.53 9.51 15.41
N TRP A 82 -2.38 8.50 15.23
CA TRP A 82 -2.93 8.14 13.91
C TRP A 82 -3.75 9.28 13.30
N GLU A 83 -4.63 9.88 14.11
CA GLU A 83 -5.44 11.04 13.75
C GLU A 83 -4.60 12.24 13.33
N ARG A 84 -3.48 12.49 14.02
CA ARG A 84 -2.63 13.65 13.75
C ARG A 84 -1.66 13.44 12.59
N ASP A 85 -0.98 12.29 12.55
CA ASP A 85 0.19 12.09 11.69
C ASP A 85 -0.15 11.30 10.39
N TRP A 86 -1.19 10.47 10.38
CA TRP A 86 -1.51 9.58 9.25
C TRP A 86 -2.80 9.94 8.51
N TRP A 87 -3.91 10.09 9.23
CA TRP A 87 -5.22 10.29 8.61
C TRP A 87 -5.32 11.52 7.71
N PRO A 88 -4.69 12.68 7.99
CA PRO A 88 -4.74 13.83 7.09
C PRO A 88 -4.10 13.53 5.73
N SER A 89 -2.96 12.83 5.74
CA SER A 89 -2.25 12.42 4.52
C SER A 89 -3.05 11.39 3.73
N GLU A 90 -3.65 10.42 4.42
CA GLU A 90 -4.52 9.41 3.81
C GLU A 90 -5.76 10.05 3.18
N ALA A 91 -6.44 10.96 3.89
CA ALA A 91 -7.61 11.66 3.39
C ALA A 91 -7.28 12.50 2.15
N ALA A 92 -6.14 13.21 2.17
CA ALA A 92 -5.66 13.98 1.01
C ALA A 92 -5.39 13.05 -0.20
N TYR A 93 -4.75 11.91 0.04
CA TYR A 93 -4.50 10.90 -0.99
C TYR A 93 -5.82 10.34 -1.55
N PHE A 94 -6.80 9.99 -0.71
CA PHE A 94 -8.09 9.47 -1.17
C PHE A 94 -8.85 10.51 -2.00
N ALA A 95 -8.88 11.76 -1.54
CA ALA A 95 -9.52 12.85 -2.26
C ALA A 95 -8.89 13.08 -3.65
N ALA A 96 -7.57 13.00 -3.76
CA ALA A 96 -6.85 13.26 -4.99
C ALA A 96 -6.86 12.07 -5.99
N GLU A 97 -6.71 10.85 -5.48
CA GLU A 97 -6.38 9.68 -6.31
C GLU A 97 -7.54 8.70 -6.48
N ARG A 98 -8.54 8.73 -5.57
CA ARG A 98 -9.72 7.84 -5.59
C ARG A 98 -9.38 6.37 -5.88
N PRO A 99 -8.49 5.76 -5.08
CA PRO A 99 -8.00 4.40 -5.32
C PRO A 99 -9.11 3.34 -5.29
N ASP A 100 -10.20 3.63 -4.58
CA ASP A 100 -11.42 2.82 -4.54
C ASP A 100 -12.06 2.62 -5.92
N LEU A 101 -11.96 3.62 -6.81
CA LEU A 101 -12.60 3.58 -8.13
C LEU A 101 -11.81 2.78 -9.17
N VAL A 102 -10.55 2.46 -8.89
CA VAL A 102 -9.65 1.76 -9.84
C VAL A 102 -9.30 0.36 -9.38
N ALA A 103 -9.73 -0.05 -8.19
CA ALA A 103 -9.59 -1.42 -7.72
C ALA A 103 -10.54 -2.35 -8.47
N ASP A 104 -10.11 -3.57 -8.77
CA ASP A 104 -11.00 -4.59 -9.35
C ASP A 104 -12.07 -5.01 -8.32
N PHE A 105 -11.73 -5.01 -7.03
CA PHE A 105 -12.65 -5.33 -5.93
C PHE A 105 -12.44 -4.45 -4.70
N ILE A 106 -13.54 -4.18 -3.99
CA ILE A 106 -13.53 -3.59 -2.65
C ILE A 106 -13.94 -4.66 -1.65
N VAL A 107 -13.18 -4.81 -0.56
CA VAL A 107 -13.43 -5.77 0.52
C VAL A 107 -13.60 -4.99 1.83
N GLY A 108 -14.68 -5.26 2.57
CA GLY A 108 -15.03 -4.59 3.83
C GLY A 108 -15.24 -5.56 4.99
#